data_AF-A0A1D3K850-F1
#
_entry.id   AF-A0A1D3K850-F1
#
_cell.length_a   1.000
_cell.length_b   1.000
_cell.length_c   1.000
_cell.angle_alpha   90.00
_cell.angle_beta   90.00
_cell.angle_gamma   90.00
#
_symmetry.space_group_name_H-M   'P 1'
#
loop_
_entity.id
_entity.type
_entity.pdbx_description
1 polymer ?
#
loop_
_entity_poly.entity_id
_entity_poly.type
_entity_poly.pdbx_seq_one_letter_code
_entity_poly.pdbx_strand_id
1 'polypeptide(L)'
;MSEPAVAAALCLLLTCTPTLAQNPARGCVLLNPVQPNVVTAKDLSSKDLCTRDGKAISSVSVGNSQAWEGKLVPPYNRVTMRAKGEPVETNVTLQTPSATYQVHIKP
;
A
#
# COMPACT_ATOMS: atom_id res chain seq x y z
N MET A 1 -52.05 2.18 37.20
CA MET A 1 -52.70 1.57 36.03
C MET A 1 -52.36 2.44 34.84
N SER A 2 -51.61 2.08 33.81
CA SER A 2 -50.88 0.86 33.46
C SER A 2 -49.86 1.29 32.38
N GLU A 3 -48.63 0.80 32.45
CA GLU A 3 -47.76 0.71 31.26
C GLU A 3 -48.34 -0.32 30.29
N PRO A 4 -47.98 -0.23 29.00
CA PRO A 4 -47.06 -1.25 28.52
C PRO A 4 -45.95 -0.71 27.60
N ALA A 5 -44.73 -1.14 27.92
CA ALA A 5 -43.76 -1.76 27.04
C ALA A 5 -43.66 -1.25 25.58
N VAL A 6 -42.66 -0.39 25.33
CA VAL A 6 -41.96 -0.41 24.04
C VAL A 6 -40.55 -0.92 24.30
N ALA A 7 -40.39 -2.20 24.04
CA ALA A 7 -39.10 -2.84 23.84
C ALA A 7 -38.42 -2.20 22.64
N ALA A 8 -37.30 -1.52 22.88
CA ALA A 8 -36.28 -1.25 21.87
C ALA A 8 -34.92 -1.58 22.48
N ALA A 9 -34.70 -2.87 22.70
CA ALA A 9 -33.36 -3.43 22.75
C ALA A 9 -32.75 -3.30 21.35
N LEU A 10 -32.00 -2.23 21.10
CA LEU A 10 -31.15 -2.12 19.91
C LEU A 10 -29.68 -2.26 20.33
N CYS A 11 -29.24 -3.51 20.30
CA CYS A 11 -27.91 -3.97 19.90
C CYS A 11 -26.69 -3.19 20.42
N LEU A 12 -26.26 -3.52 21.64
CA LEU A 12 -24.84 -3.83 21.83
C LEU A 12 -24.55 -5.09 21.00
N LEU A 13 -23.63 -5.01 20.02
CA LEU A 13 -22.57 -5.99 19.74
C LEU A 13 -21.87 -5.64 18.41
N LEU A 14 -20.64 -5.13 18.58
CA LEU A 14 -19.42 -5.57 17.89
C LEU A 14 -19.19 -5.26 16.40
N THR A 15 -17.90 -4.96 16.15
CA THR A 15 -17.15 -5.00 14.88
C THR A 15 -17.30 -3.76 14.00
N CYS A 16 -16.29 -2.99 13.63
CA CYS A 16 -14.87 -3.26 13.42
C CYS A 16 -14.04 -2.00 13.72
N THR A 17 -13.19 -2.02 14.75
CA THR A 17 -11.85 -1.46 14.54
C THR A 17 -11.02 -2.59 13.94
N PRO A 18 -10.48 -2.37 12.75
CA PRO A 18 -9.17 -1.76 12.79
C PRO A 18 -9.26 -0.43 12.05
N THR A 19 -9.05 0.66 12.79
CA THR A 19 -8.03 1.59 12.32
C THR A 19 -6.79 0.71 12.11
N LEU A 20 -6.64 0.17 10.88
CA LEU A 20 -5.35 -0.26 10.41
C LEU A 20 -4.49 0.95 10.73
N ALA A 21 -3.51 0.75 11.61
CA ALA A 21 -2.46 1.70 11.84
C ALA A 21 -1.76 1.90 10.48
N GLN A 22 -2.37 2.71 9.61
CA GLN A 22 -1.72 3.36 8.51
C GLN A 22 -0.69 4.19 9.23
N ASN A 23 0.55 3.74 9.21
CA ASN A 23 1.65 4.54 9.71
C ASN A 23 1.64 5.82 8.86
N PRO A 24 1.10 6.95 9.36
CA PRO A 24 0.90 8.14 8.53
C PRO A 24 2.25 8.80 8.22
N ALA A 25 3.35 8.27 8.77
CA ALA A 25 4.67 8.84 8.75
C ALA A 25 5.64 8.18 7.73
N ARG A 26 5.19 7.21 6.92
CA ARG A 26 6.05 6.71 5.83
C ARG A 26 6.14 7.75 4.71
N GLY A 27 7.37 8.08 4.30
CA GLY A 27 7.62 8.99 3.20
C GLY A 27 7.20 8.40 1.85
N CYS A 28 7.27 9.19 0.78
CA CYS A 28 7.03 8.72 -0.57
C CYS A 28 8.30 8.82 -1.42
N VAL A 29 8.62 7.76 -2.15
CA VAL A 29 9.44 7.83 -3.36
C VAL A 29 8.50 8.09 -4.52
N LEU A 30 8.51 9.32 -5.04
CA LEU A 30 7.65 9.72 -6.15
C LEU A 30 8.21 9.16 -7.46
N LEU A 31 7.43 8.29 -8.11
CA LEU A 31 7.88 7.57 -9.29
C LEU A 31 7.76 8.39 -10.57
N ASN A 32 8.77 8.32 -11.43
CA ASN A 32 8.74 8.86 -12.77
C ASN A 32 8.23 7.80 -13.76
N PRO A 33 7.19 8.07 -14.58
CA PRO A 33 6.70 7.09 -15.56
C PRO A 33 7.53 7.05 -16.85
N VAL A 34 8.38 8.05 -17.10
CA VAL A 34 9.18 8.17 -18.33
C VAL A 34 10.63 7.70 -18.11
N GLN A 35 11.16 7.92 -16.92
CA GLN A 35 12.54 7.58 -16.58
C GLN A 35 12.61 6.37 -15.64
N PRO A 36 13.70 5.57 -15.71
CA PRO A 36 13.91 4.47 -14.78
C PRO A 36 13.96 4.97 -13.33
N ASN A 37 13.20 4.34 -12.44
CA ASN A 37 13.27 4.62 -11.01
C ASN A 37 14.22 3.62 -10.38
N VAL A 38 15.30 4.09 -9.74
CA VAL A 38 16.19 3.24 -8.96
C VAL A 38 16.00 3.57 -7.49
N VAL A 39 15.70 2.55 -6.69
CA VAL A 39 15.38 2.68 -5.27
C VAL A 39 16.17 1.64 -4.48
N THR A 40 16.59 1.97 -3.26
CA THR A 40 17.29 1.00 -2.40
C THR A 40 16.32 0.35 -1.41
N ALA A 41 16.62 -0.86 -0.93
CA ALA A 41 15.85 -1.49 0.14
C ALA A 41 15.85 -0.62 1.40
N LYS A 42 16.94 0.11 1.65
CA LYS A 42 17.04 1.09 2.73
C LYS A 42 16.01 2.21 2.60
N ASP A 43 15.77 2.76 1.41
CA ASP A 43 14.69 3.74 1.20
C ASP A 43 13.32 3.13 1.53
N LEU A 44 13.10 1.89 1.12
CA LEU A 44 11.85 1.15 1.32
C LEU A 44 11.62 0.70 2.77
N SER A 45 12.61 0.85 3.66
CA SER A 45 12.39 0.64 5.09
C SER A 45 11.44 1.69 5.70
N SER A 46 11.44 2.91 5.17
CA SER A 46 10.72 4.08 5.72
C SER A 46 9.84 4.82 4.69
N LYS A 47 9.92 4.46 3.40
CA LYS A 47 9.14 5.10 2.33
C LYS A 47 8.32 4.08 1.54
N ASP A 48 7.22 4.55 0.98
CA ASP A 48 6.41 3.82 0.01
C ASP A 48 6.75 4.27 -1.41
N LEU A 49 6.44 3.42 -2.40
CA LEU A 49 6.48 3.79 -3.81
C LEU A 49 5.17 4.48 -4.17
N CYS A 50 5.23 5.72 -4.66
CA CYS A 50 4.04 6.55 -4.89
C CYS A 50 3.95 6.96 -6.35
N THR A 51 2.78 6.79 -6.96
CA THR A 51 2.55 7.20 -8.36
C THR A 51 2.56 8.73 -8.46
N ARG A 52 3.22 9.26 -9.49
CA ARG A 52 3.32 10.73 -9.67
C ARG A 52 2.03 11.37 -10.18
N ASP A 53 1.23 10.63 -10.92
CA ASP A 53 -0.09 11.06 -11.38
C ASP A 53 -1.17 11.00 -10.28
N GLY A 54 -0.85 10.40 -9.13
CA GLY A 54 -1.77 10.23 -8.01
C GLY A 54 -2.96 9.31 -8.30
N LYS A 55 -2.99 8.63 -9.46
CA LYS A 55 -4.07 7.71 -9.83
C LYS A 55 -3.92 6.39 -9.08
N ALA A 56 -5.07 5.73 -8.88
CA ALA A 56 -5.10 4.40 -8.30
C ALA A 56 -4.35 3.41 -9.20
N ILE A 57 -3.57 2.56 -8.56
CA ILE A 57 -2.80 1.49 -9.18
C ILE A 57 -3.76 0.36 -9.51
N SER A 58 -3.86 0.02 -10.78
CA SER A 58 -4.68 -1.08 -11.29
C SER A 58 -3.95 -2.42 -11.19
N SER A 59 -2.62 -2.44 -11.23
CA SER A 59 -1.83 -3.65 -11.08
C SER A 59 -0.44 -3.37 -10.50
N VAL A 60 0.10 -4.35 -9.76
CA VAL A 60 1.49 -4.38 -9.29
C VAL A 60 2.08 -5.74 -9.66
N SER A 61 3.23 -5.73 -10.32
CA SER A 61 4.01 -6.92 -10.63
C SER A 61 5.37 -6.81 -9.94
N VAL A 62 5.70 -7.79 -9.10
CA VAL A 62 6.98 -7.87 -8.38
C VAL A 62 7.78 -9.03 -8.97
N GLY A 63 8.90 -8.72 -9.63
CA GLY A 63 9.70 -9.71 -10.36
C GLY A 63 10.22 -10.85 -9.47
N ASN A 64 10.62 -10.54 -8.23
CA ASN A 64 11.01 -11.54 -7.24
C ASN A 64 10.04 -11.51 -6.04
N SER A 65 8.81 -11.98 -6.26
CA SER A 65 7.76 -12.05 -5.23
C SER A 65 8.04 -13.07 -4.11
N GLN A 66 9.03 -13.95 -4.29
CA GLN A 66 9.52 -14.84 -3.24
C GLN A 66 10.34 -14.08 -2.20
N ALA A 67 11.15 -13.10 -2.62
CA ALA A 67 11.96 -12.28 -1.72
C ALA A 67 11.28 -10.97 -1.29
N TRP A 68 10.33 -10.47 -2.08
CA TRP A 68 9.67 -9.18 -1.86
C TRP A 68 8.15 -9.33 -1.76
N GLU A 69 7.56 -8.55 -0.87
CA GLU A 69 6.12 -8.33 -0.77
C GLU A 69 5.80 -6.88 -1.15
N GLY A 70 4.81 -6.69 -2.04
CA GLY A 70 4.26 -5.39 -2.38
C GLY A 70 2.81 -5.30 -1.93
N LYS A 71 2.50 -4.37 -1.03
CA LYS A 71 1.15 -4.15 -0.50
C LYS A 71 0.62 -2.79 -0.93
N LEU A 72 -0.54 -2.78 -1.57
CA LEU A 72 -1.24 -1.54 -1.90
C LEU A 72 -1.75 -0.85 -0.63
N VAL A 73 -1.64 0.47 -0.59
CA VAL A 73 -2.06 1.30 0.54
C VAL A 73 -3.17 2.25 0.07
N PRO A 74 -4.34 2.31 0.75
CA PRO A 74 -5.38 3.30 0.44
C PRO A 74 -4.83 4.73 0.40
N PRO A 75 -5.18 5.55 -0.61
CA PRO A 75 -6.24 5.37 -1.63
C PRO A 75 -5.78 4.62 -2.90
N TYR A 76 -4.86 3.66 -2.76
CA TYR A 76 -4.34 2.76 -3.80
C TYR A 76 -3.43 3.42 -4.83
N ASN A 77 -2.90 4.62 -4.55
CA ASN A 77 -1.86 5.26 -5.37
C ASN A 77 -0.44 5.04 -4.82
N ARG A 78 -0.29 4.12 -3.85
CA ARG A 78 0.98 3.80 -3.19
C ARG A 78 1.14 2.30 -2.96
N VAL A 79 2.39 1.84 -2.97
CA VAL A 79 2.78 0.47 -2.63
C VAL A 79 3.85 0.50 -1.53
N THR A 80 3.57 -0.15 -0.41
CA THR A 80 4.59 -0.49 0.57
C THR A 80 5.31 -1.74 0.11
N MET A 81 6.63 -1.64 -0.10
CA MET A 81 7.49 -2.78 -0.41
C MET A 81 8.20 -3.27 0.85
N ARG A 82 8.23 -4.57 1.08
CA ARG A 82 8.92 -5.20 2.21
C ARG A 82 9.72 -6.42 1.73
N ALA A 83 11.00 -6.48 2.07
CA ALA A 83 11.79 -7.69 1.89
C ALA A 83 11.41 -8.74 2.94
N LYS A 84 11.31 -10.01 2.54
CA LYS A 84 11.00 -11.15 3.41
C LYS A 84 12.24 -11.77 4.07
N GLY A 85 13.43 -11.29 3.71
CA GLY A 85 14.73 -11.72 4.20
C GLY A 85 15.79 -10.69 3.82
N GLU A 86 17.01 -11.15 3.51
CA GLU A 86 18.04 -10.27 2.95
C GLU A 86 17.55 -9.64 1.63
N PRO A 87 17.63 -8.31 1.48
CA PRO A 87 17.22 -7.66 0.25
C PRO A 87 18.04 -8.14 -0.95
N VAL A 88 17.32 -8.59 -1.97
CA VAL A 88 17.90 -8.96 -3.27
C VAL A 88 17.43 -7.98 -4.33
N GLU A 89 18.20 -7.84 -5.40
CA GLU A 89 17.82 -7.03 -6.53
C GLU A 89 16.51 -7.51 -7.16
N THR A 90 15.60 -6.59 -7.49
CA THR A 90 14.35 -6.93 -8.17
C THR A 90 13.80 -5.77 -8.98
N ASN A 91 12.88 -6.09 -9.90
CA ASN A 91 12.12 -5.09 -10.63
C ASN A 91 10.65 -5.13 -10.19
N VAL A 92 10.04 -3.96 -10.08
CA VAL A 92 8.62 -3.79 -9.78
C VAL A 92 8.00 -2.93 -10.87
N THR A 93 6.87 -3.38 -11.40
CA THR A 93 6.06 -2.62 -12.35
C THR A 93 4.74 -2.25 -11.70
N LEU A 94 4.39 -0.97 -11.75
CA LEU A 94 3.11 -0.46 -11.27
C LEU A 94 2.35 0.11 -12.46
N GLN A 95 1.09 -0.27 -12.64
CA GLN A 95 0.24 0.30 -13.68
C GLN A 95 -0.87 1.13 -13.06
N THR A 96 -1.14 2.27 -13.67
CA THR A 96 -2.30 3.11 -13.42
C THR A 96 -3.06 3.28 -14.74
N PRO A 97 -4.27 3.86 -14.74
CA PRO A 97 -4.96 4.21 -15.98
C PRO A 97 -4.19 5.17 -16.89
N SER A 98 -3.25 5.96 -16.36
CA SER A 98 -2.54 7.02 -17.10
C SER A 98 -1.08 6.70 -17.42
N ALA A 99 -0.46 5.76 -16.71
CA ALA A 99 0.96 5.52 -16.81
C ALA A 99 1.38 4.14 -16.31
N THR A 100 2.52 3.67 -16.80
CA THR A 100 3.26 2.52 -16.26
C THR A 100 4.54 3.04 -15.61
N TYR A 101 4.85 2.56 -14.41
CA TYR A 101 6.04 2.91 -13.66
C TYR A 101 6.92 1.68 -13.49
N GLN A 102 8.17 1.78 -13.92
CA GLN A 102 9.18 0.74 -13.72
C GLN A 102 10.14 1.14 -12.61
N VAL A 103 10.32 0.26 -11.63
CA VAL A 103 11.15 0.48 -10.45
C VAL A 103 12.15 -0.65 -10.33
N HIS A 104 13.42 -0.28 -10.26
CA HIS A 104 14.52 -1.18 -10.00
C HIS A 104 14.95 -1.03 -8.54
N ILE A 105 14.74 -2.08 -7.76
CA ILE A 105 15.07 -2.12 -6.33
C ILE A 105 16.43 -2.78 -6.18
N LYS A 106 17.37 -2.04 -5.60
CA LYS A 106 18.69 -2.53 -5.19
C LYS A 106 18.69 -2.90 -3.71
N PRO A 107 19.55 -3.84 -3.28
CA PRO A 107 19.74 -4.16 -1.86
C PRO A 107 20.02 -2.94 -0.98
#